data_AF-A0A426VEQ4-F1
#
_entry.id   AF-A0A426VEQ4-F1
#
_cell.length_a   1.000
_cell.length_b   1.000
_cell.length_c   1.000
_cell.angle_alpha   90.00
_cell.angle_beta   90.00
_cell.angle_gamma   90.00
#
_symmetry.space_group_name_H-M   'P 1'
#
loop_
_entity.id
_entity.type
_entity.pdbx_description
1 polymer ?
#
loop_
_entity_poly.entity_id
_entity_poly.type
_entity_poly.pdbx_seq_one_letter_code
_entity_poly.pdbx_strand_id
1 'polypeptide(L)'
;MAPSCWGVMRAGPGPYSPRTSPTGRITTPRGTPMTISRLTRSAMAGVLMLSLAHAQATSYTVTALGTLGGDYSAAASINDHGVITGQSSLAGNVQHRAFIYQNGTMTDLGLPGDNSRGNAINNLNQIVGTTFVPGGSPFQPRGFLYSQGTVTDLGTLGGASTYANGINHAAQVVGTSDPGDAVGTAFIYQHGSMVAIPAGNGSTSSEASAINDHGAVTGRGSTETSLTPFVYDNGILTILRDAQGQVPLGAGADINNAGVVTGSARFAGSTRTSAFLYENGVVRSIGSLGGNWSSGASLNERGEVVGASTLADGSIHNAFFYSHATGMLNLNDLIDAGSGWVLSDATSINEAGQIVGSGLYNGVQRAYLLSPVPEPASLALACVGAWMAWTRARRAKGPIAEPLCPSSQ
;
A
#
# COMPACT_ATOMS: atom_id res chain seq x y z
N MET A 1 -32.50 -48.40 34.17
CA MET A 1 -33.98 -48.40 34.16
C MET A 1 -34.47 -46.96 34.02
N ALA A 2 -35.69 -46.73 33.51
CA ALA A 2 -36.25 -45.46 33.01
C ALA A 2 -36.51 -44.38 34.12
N PRO A 3 -37.03 -43.14 33.88
CA PRO A 3 -37.85 -42.59 32.76
C PRO A 3 -37.28 -41.28 32.12
N SER A 4 -37.87 -40.52 31.18
CA SER A 4 -39.27 -40.14 30.80
C SER A 4 -39.32 -39.68 29.31
N CYS A 5 -40.30 -40.01 28.46
CA CYS A 5 -41.61 -39.35 28.18
C CYS A 5 -41.53 -37.82 27.85
N TRP A 6 -42.21 -37.23 26.84
CA TRP A 6 -43.23 -37.66 25.85
C TRP A 6 -43.31 -36.66 24.64
N GLY A 7 -43.84 -37.01 23.44
CA GLY A 7 -45.04 -36.36 22.87
C GLY A 7 -44.99 -36.09 21.34
N VAL A 8 -46.14 -36.04 20.64
CA VAL A 8 -46.33 -36.76 19.34
C VAL A 8 -47.28 -36.11 18.30
N MET A 9 -46.91 -36.14 16.99
CA MET A 9 -47.74 -36.15 15.74
C MET A 9 -48.75 -34.97 15.45
N ARG A 10 -49.34 -34.75 14.24
CA ARG A 10 -49.48 -35.51 12.96
C ARG A 10 -49.75 -34.59 11.74
N ALA A 11 -49.76 -35.15 10.52
CA ALA A 11 -50.04 -34.45 9.24
C ALA A 11 -51.35 -34.93 8.53
N GLY A 12 -51.80 -34.21 7.49
CA GLY A 12 -52.86 -34.61 6.55
C GLY A 12 -52.94 -33.69 5.29
N PRO A 13 -53.38 -34.15 4.08
CA PRO A 13 -53.08 -33.45 2.81
C PRO A 13 -54.26 -33.09 1.85
N GLY A 14 -54.13 -31.96 1.12
CA GLY A 14 -54.70 -31.66 -0.22
C GLY A 14 -56.23 -31.50 -0.38
N PRO A 15 -56.74 -31.28 -1.62
CA PRO A 15 -56.33 -30.29 -2.63
C PRO A 15 -57.54 -29.49 -3.21
N TYR A 16 -57.32 -28.47 -4.09
CA TYR A 16 -58.13 -28.05 -5.29
C TYR A 16 -58.02 -26.54 -5.62
N SER A 17 -58.10 -26.20 -6.92
CA SER A 17 -58.34 -24.86 -7.49
C SER A 17 -59.53 -24.92 -8.47
N PRO A 18 -60.27 -23.82 -8.74
CA PRO A 18 -60.19 -23.22 -10.09
C PRO A 18 -60.44 -21.68 -10.17
N ARG A 19 -60.40 -21.19 -11.43
CA ARG A 19 -60.47 -19.81 -11.97
C ARG A 19 -61.79 -19.04 -11.68
N THR A 20 -61.76 -17.69 -11.69
CA THR A 20 -62.27 -16.79 -12.78
C THR A 20 -62.18 -15.28 -12.43
N SER A 21 -62.22 -14.41 -13.45
CA SER A 21 -62.46 -12.94 -13.41
C SER A 21 -63.79 -12.63 -14.16
N PRO A 22 -64.26 -11.37 -14.39
CA PRO A 22 -63.94 -10.05 -13.81
C PRO A 22 -65.21 -9.19 -13.47
N THR A 23 -65.04 -7.86 -13.34
CA THR A 23 -66.02 -6.75 -13.45
C THR A 23 -66.70 -6.20 -12.17
N GLY A 24 -66.76 -4.86 -12.10
CA GLY A 24 -67.33 -4.07 -10.99
C GLY A 24 -67.01 -2.58 -11.13
N ARG A 25 -67.77 -1.86 -11.98
CA ARG A 25 -67.55 -0.44 -12.32
C ARG A 25 -68.33 0.45 -11.35
N ILE A 26 -67.66 1.41 -10.69
CA ILE A 26 -68.32 2.45 -9.86
C ILE A 26 -67.95 3.85 -10.36
N THR A 27 -68.93 4.76 -10.26
CA THR A 27 -69.01 6.05 -10.94
C THR A 27 -68.38 7.22 -10.16
N THR A 28 -67.91 8.23 -10.89
CA THR A 28 -67.44 9.51 -10.36
C THR A 28 -68.58 10.52 -10.19
N PRO A 29 -68.51 11.40 -9.18
CA PRO A 29 -69.08 12.75 -9.23
C PRO A 29 -67.98 13.81 -9.45
N ARG A 30 -68.32 14.89 -10.15
CA ARG A 30 -67.41 16.03 -10.39
C ARG A 30 -67.36 16.96 -9.17
N GLY A 31 -66.14 17.32 -8.75
CA GLY A 31 -65.85 18.51 -7.93
C GLY A 31 -65.23 19.61 -8.78
N THR A 32 -65.51 20.87 -8.48
CA THR A 32 -65.10 22.07 -9.25
C THR A 32 -63.60 22.40 -9.12
N PRO A 33 -62.97 23.03 -10.13
CA PRO A 33 -61.57 23.43 -10.05
C PRO A 33 -61.40 24.70 -9.21
N MET A 34 -60.56 24.66 -8.17
CA MET A 34 -60.05 25.88 -7.54
C MET A 34 -58.80 26.38 -8.26
N THR A 35 -58.75 27.69 -8.49
CA THR A 35 -57.66 28.39 -9.17
C THR A 35 -56.39 28.42 -8.34
N ILE A 36 -55.27 28.00 -8.93
CA ILE A 36 -53.94 28.08 -8.30
C ILE A 36 -53.53 29.55 -8.21
N SER A 37 -53.56 30.10 -7.00
CA SER A 37 -52.95 31.40 -6.70
C SER A 37 -51.45 31.25 -6.43
N ARG A 38 -50.71 32.34 -6.65
CA ARG A 38 -49.25 32.32 -6.80
C ARG A 38 -48.52 32.02 -5.50
N LEU A 39 -47.79 30.90 -5.46
CA LEU A 39 -46.65 30.71 -4.55
C LEU A 39 -45.33 30.95 -5.30
N THR A 40 -44.35 31.50 -4.59
CA THR A 40 -43.24 32.29 -5.13
C THR A 40 -42.06 31.45 -5.64
N ARG A 41 -41.42 31.93 -6.71
CA ARG A 41 -40.15 31.40 -7.26
C ARG A 41 -38.98 31.61 -6.28
N SER A 42 -38.84 30.82 -5.22
CA SER A 42 -37.67 30.87 -4.31
C SER A 42 -37.41 29.58 -3.50
N ALA A 43 -37.70 28.40 -4.07
CA ALA A 43 -37.46 27.12 -3.37
C ALA A 43 -36.96 25.96 -4.28
N MET A 44 -36.37 26.27 -5.44
CA MET A 44 -35.71 25.28 -6.33
C MET A 44 -34.33 25.77 -6.76
N ALA A 45 -33.46 26.00 -5.77
CA ALA A 45 -32.02 26.19 -5.96
C ALA A 45 -31.18 25.55 -4.83
N GLY A 46 -31.83 24.83 -3.90
CA GLY A 46 -31.19 24.13 -2.79
C GLY A 46 -31.42 22.63 -2.92
N VAL A 47 -30.32 21.87 -2.96
CA VAL A 47 -30.28 20.40 -2.79
C VAL A 47 -31.06 19.58 -3.84
N LEU A 48 -30.68 19.73 -5.10
CA LEU A 48 -30.54 18.54 -5.97
C LEU A 48 -29.37 18.68 -6.95
N MET A 49 -28.20 19.06 -6.42
CA MET A 49 -26.95 18.50 -6.95
C MET A 49 -26.95 17.02 -6.56
N LEU A 50 -27.66 16.21 -7.35
CA LEU A 50 -27.47 14.77 -7.34
C LEU A 50 -26.05 14.57 -7.88
N SER A 51 -25.08 14.51 -6.97
CA SER A 51 -23.72 14.16 -7.31
C SER A 51 -23.76 12.75 -7.87
N LEU A 52 -23.79 12.65 -9.19
CA LEU A 52 -23.23 11.53 -9.92
C LEU A 52 -21.73 11.52 -9.61
N ALA A 53 -21.41 11.06 -8.39
CA ALA A 53 -20.12 10.51 -8.04
C ALA A 53 -19.95 9.21 -8.82
N HIS A 54 -19.76 9.37 -10.13
CA HIS A 54 -18.88 8.47 -10.84
C HIS A 54 -17.57 8.58 -10.07
N ALA A 55 -17.13 7.50 -9.44
CA ALA A 55 -15.77 7.40 -8.96
C ALA A 55 -14.88 7.70 -10.17
N GLN A 56 -14.26 8.89 -10.16
CA GLN A 56 -13.26 9.20 -11.16
C GLN A 56 -12.10 8.24 -10.87
N ALA A 57 -11.52 7.63 -11.90
CA ALA A 57 -10.35 6.79 -11.69
C ALA A 57 -9.28 7.63 -10.99
N THR A 58 -8.70 7.10 -9.90
CA THR A 58 -7.62 7.76 -9.17
C THR A 58 -6.52 8.11 -10.16
N SER A 59 -6.27 9.41 -10.36
CA SER A 59 -5.20 9.90 -11.22
C SER A 59 -4.04 10.40 -10.37
N TYR A 60 -2.84 10.37 -10.94
CA TYR A 60 -1.60 10.71 -10.25
C TYR A 60 -0.81 11.77 -11.01
N THR A 61 -0.17 12.67 -10.27
CA THR A 61 0.92 13.51 -10.80
C THR A 61 2.26 12.80 -10.57
N VAL A 62 3.11 12.78 -11.59
CA VAL A 62 4.45 12.18 -11.53
C VAL A 62 5.49 13.26 -11.21
N THR A 63 6.23 13.08 -10.13
CA THR A 63 7.38 13.90 -9.76
C THR A 63 8.66 13.11 -9.94
N ALA A 64 9.61 13.62 -10.73
CA ALA A 64 10.95 13.04 -10.84
C ALA A 64 11.76 13.36 -9.57
N LEU A 65 12.37 12.35 -8.94
CA LEU A 65 13.22 12.59 -7.75
C LEU A 65 14.61 13.12 -8.09
N GLY A 66 15.03 13.03 -9.36
CA GLY A 66 16.38 13.36 -9.80
C GLY A 66 17.40 12.25 -9.51
N THR A 67 18.67 12.62 -9.39
CA THR A 67 19.82 11.75 -9.12
C THR A 67 20.89 12.47 -8.31
N LEU A 68 21.85 11.73 -7.74
CA LEU A 68 23.06 12.28 -7.11
C LEU A 68 24.13 12.74 -8.14
N GLY A 69 23.69 13.26 -9.29
CA GLY A 69 24.54 13.72 -10.39
C GLY A 69 24.85 12.69 -11.48
N GLY A 70 24.52 11.42 -11.27
CA GLY A 70 24.59 10.37 -12.31
C GLY A 70 23.32 10.25 -13.16
N ASP A 71 23.24 9.20 -13.97
CA ASP A 71 22.11 8.94 -14.88
C ASP A 71 20.98 8.07 -14.30
N TYR A 72 21.24 7.35 -13.21
CA TYR A 72 20.34 6.34 -12.63
C TYR A 72 19.85 6.69 -11.21
N SER A 73 18.58 6.43 -10.95
CA SER A 73 18.00 6.37 -9.60
C SER A 73 16.84 5.37 -9.53
N ALA A 74 16.65 4.76 -8.35
CA ALA A 74 15.48 3.95 -8.01
C ALA A 74 15.10 4.21 -6.54
N ALA A 75 13.81 4.45 -6.30
CA ALA A 75 13.25 4.55 -4.95
C ALA A 75 12.89 3.16 -4.41
N ALA A 76 13.13 2.93 -3.12
CA ALA A 76 12.86 1.65 -2.46
C ALA A 76 11.70 1.75 -1.46
N SER A 77 11.60 2.84 -0.70
CA SER A 77 10.63 3.00 0.37
C SER A 77 10.29 4.48 0.62
N ILE A 78 9.04 4.76 0.98
CA ILE A 78 8.50 6.08 1.34
C ILE A 78 7.79 5.98 2.69
N ASN A 79 7.91 7.01 3.53
CA ASN A 79 7.18 7.12 4.79
C ASN A 79 5.96 8.07 4.70
N ASP A 80 5.15 8.17 5.76
CA ASP A 80 3.92 8.99 5.79
C ASP A 80 4.19 10.50 5.80
N HIS A 81 5.45 10.90 5.98
CA HIS A 81 5.91 12.28 5.82
C HIS A 81 6.40 12.60 4.40
N GLY A 82 6.29 11.64 3.47
CA GLY A 82 6.72 11.79 2.08
C GLY A 82 8.24 11.75 1.91
N VAL A 83 8.98 11.26 2.91
CA VAL A 83 10.43 11.09 2.86
C VAL A 83 10.77 9.76 2.22
N ILE A 84 11.67 9.77 1.26
CA ILE A 84 11.94 8.62 0.38
C ILE A 84 13.40 8.19 0.53
N THR A 85 13.64 6.88 0.54
CA THR A 85 14.98 6.29 0.43
C THR A 85 15.09 5.36 -0.78
N GLY A 86 16.32 5.05 -1.18
CA GLY A 86 16.61 4.20 -2.34
C GLY A 86 18.09 4.18 -2.68
N GLN A 87 18.41 4.15 -3.97
CA GLN A 87 19.76 4.25 -4.51
C GLN A 87 19.84 5.17 -5.73
N SER A 88 20.95 5.88 -5.90
CA SER A 88 21.22 6.68 -7.11
C SER A 88 22.70 6.71 -7.46
N SER A 89 23.01 6.81 -8.75
CA SER A 89 24.38 6.99 -9.23
C SER A 89 24.94 8.37 -8.89
N LEU A 90 26.19 8.40 -8.44
CA LEU A 90 27.00 9.62 -8.40
C LEU A 90 27.39 10.07 -9.81
N ALA A 91 27.83 11.32 -9.94
CA ALA A 91 28.44 11.84 -11.16
C ALA A 91 29.58 10.93 -11.65
N GLY A 92 29.56 10.59 -12.94
CA GLY A 92 30.50 9.63 -13.55
C GLY A 92 30.03 8.17 -13.54
N ASN A 93 28.88 7.85 -12.92
CA ASN A 93 28.20 6.56 -12.99
C ASN A 93 29.00 5.33 -12.49
N VAL A 94 30.03 5.54 -11.67
CA VAL A 94 30.90 4.46 -11.15
C VAL A 94 30.42 3.81 -9.85
N GLN A 95 29.47 4.43 -9.16
CA GLN A 95 29.02 4.07 -7.80
C GLN A 95 27.54 4.38 -7.63
N HIS A 96 26.78 3.48 -6.99
CA HIS A 96 25.40 3.72 -6.54
C HIS A 96 25.38 3.96 -5.03
N ARG A 97 24.77 5.05 -4.58
CA ARG A 97 24.75 5.43 -3.15
C ARG A 97 23.33 5.49 -2.62
N ALA A 98 23.18 5.10 -1.35
CA ALA A 98 21.95 5.24 -0.61
C ALA A 98 21.63 6.72 -0.41
N PHE A 99 20.38 7.12 -0.69
CA PHE A 99 19.94 8.50 -0.54
C PHE A 99 18.80 8.64 0.47
N ILE A 100 18.65 9.86 0.98
CA ILE A 100 17.41 10.39 1.54
C ILE A 100 16.91 11.52 0.63
N TYR A 101 15.64 11.47 0.24
CA TYR A 101 14.97 12.53 -0.50
C TYR A 101 13.90 13.16 0.39
N GLN A 102 14.06 14.44 0.66
CA GLN A 102 13.18 15.23 1.52
C GLN A 102 13.12 16.68 0.99
N ASN A 103 11.97 17.33 1.10
CA ASN A 103 11.78 18.74 0.72
C ASN A 103 12.29 19.07 -0.70
N GLY A 104 12.10 18.15 -1.66
CA GLY A 104 12.54 18.32 -3.05
C GLY A 104 14.02 18.02 -3.34
N THR A 105 14.81 17.64 -2.33
CA THR A 105 16.26 17.47 -2.44
C THR A 105 16.69 16.03 -2.20
N MET A 106 17.44 15.42 -3.13
CA MET A 106 18.11 14.13 -2.95
C MET A 106 19.49 14.34 -2.30
N THR A 107 19.77 13.63 -1.20
CA THR A 107 21.02 13.75 -0.44
C THR A 107 21.64 12.37 -0.22
N ASP A 108 22.95 12.24 -0.47
CA ASP A 108 23.72 11.03 -0.17
C ASP A 108 23.80 10.83 1.36
N LEU A 109 23.54 9.61 1.83
CA LEU A 109 23.60 9.26 3.25
C LEU A 109 25.04 9.14 3.81
N GLY A 110 26.07 9.17 2.95
CA GLY A 110 27.47 9.20 3.38
C GLY A 110 28.03 7.85 3.85
N LEU A 111 27.39 6.73 3.47
CA LEU A 111 27.79 5.38 3.90
C LEU A 111 29.25 5.04 3.49
N PRO A 112 30.03 4.34 4.33
CA PRO A 112 31.34 3.87 3.94
C PRO A 112 31.24 2.82 2.83
N GLY A 113 32.09 2.96 1.82
CA GLY A 113 32.24 2.02 0.71
C GLY A 113 31.72 2.52 -0.64
N ASP A 114 31.91 1.68 -1.68
CA ASP A 114 31.66 2.06 -3.07
C ASP A 114 30.19 2.03 -3.45
N ASN A 115 29.42 1.09 -2.91
CA ASN A 115 28.01 0.95 -3.22
C ASN A 115 27.17 0.85 -1.95
N SER A 116 25.99 1.47 -1.97
CA SER A 116 25.00 1.36 -0.89
C SER A 116 23.57 1.58 -1.39
N ARG A 117 22.62 1.00 -0.68
CA ARG A 117 21.18 1.14 -0.95
C ARG A 117 20.42 1.24 0.36
N GLY A 118 19.55 2.24 0.49
CA GLY A 118 18.51 2.27 1.51
C GLY A 118 17.34 1.41 1.05
N ASN A 119 16.91 0.46 1.89
CA ASN A 119 15.86 -0.51 1.58
C ASN A 119 14.51 -0.11 2.19
N ALA A 120 14.50 0.35 3.45
CA ALA A 120 13.28 0.76 4.15
C ALA A 120 13.51 2.02 5.00
N ILE A 121 12.44 2.79 5.21
CA ILE A 121 12.40 4.00 6.06
C ILE A 121 11.15 4.01 6.94
N ASN A 122 11.27 4.39 8.21
CA ASN A 122 10.13 4.59 9.12
C ASN A 122 9.74 6.09 9.26
N ASN A 123 8.62 6.41 9.93
CA ASN A 123 8.18 7.80 10.15
C ASN A 123 9.12 8.62 11.08
N LEU A 124 10.07 7.98 11.77
CA LEU A 124 11.14 8.67 12.49
C LEU A 124 12.32 9.09 11.58
N ASN A 125 12.19 8.87 10.26
CA ASN A 125 13.22 9.06 9.23
C ASN A 125 14.50 8.25 9.48
N GLN A 126 14.34 7.09 10.13
CA GLN A 126 15.42 6.11 10.26
C GLN A 126 15.41 5.21 9.03
N ILE A 127 16.57 5.05 8.40
CA ILE A 127 16.74 4.30 7.15
C ILE A 127 17.57 3.06 7.44
N VAL A 128 17.13 1.90 6.96
CA VAL A 128 17.94 0.67 6.97
C VAL A 128 18.27 0.22 5.56
N GLY A 129 19.37 -0.49 5.41
CA GLY A 129 19.78 -0.98 4.10
C GLY A 129 21.11 -1.74 4.13
N THR A 130 21.73 -1.80 2.96
CA THR A 130 23.00 -2.52 2.75
C THR A 130 24.07 -1.59 2.20
N THR A 131 25.29 -1.70 2.72
CA THR A 131 26.49 -1.09 2.13
C THR A 131 27.53 -2.16 1.76
N PHE A 132 28.31 -1.91 0.72
CA PHE A 132 29.34 -2.80 0.21
C PHE A 132 30.73 -2.21 0.51
N VAL A 133 31.41 -2.79 1.49
CA VAL A 133 32.69 -2.28 2.00
C VAL A 133 33.86 -2.78 1.12
N PRO A 134 34.70 -1.89 0.55
CA PRO A 134 35.87 -2.27 -0.23
C PRO A 134 36.90 -3.07 0.60
N GLY A 135 37.60 -3.99 -0.05
CA GLY A 135 38.64 -4.81 0.58
C GLY A 135 38.14 -6.11 1.22
N GLY A 136 36.82 -6.30 1.39
CA GLY A 136 36.25 -7.62 1.63
C GLY A 136 36.37 -8.50 0.38
N SER A 137 37.11 -9.59 0.45
CA SER A 137 37.16 -10.63 -0.59
C SER A 137 36.71 -11.97 0.00
N PRO A 138 35.59 -12.56 -0.47
CA PRO A 138 34.61 -11.98 -1.39
C PRO A 138 33.90 -10.75 -0.80
N PHE A 139 33.21 -9.97 -1.63
CA PHE A 139 32.48 -8.76 -1.20
C PHE A 139 31.56 -9.04 0.00
N GLN A 140 31.71 -8.26 1.08
CA GLN A 140 30.98 -8.45 2.33
C GLN A 140 29.92 -7.35 2.48
N PRO A 141 28.64 -7.61 2.13
CA PRO A 141 27.56 -6.65 2.34
C PRO A 141 27.24 -6.54 3.83
N ARG A 142 27.16 -5.31 4.33
CA ARG A 142 26.90 -5.03 5.75
C ARG A 142 25.57 -4.29 5.89
N GLY A 143 24.74 -4.75 6.82
CA GLY A 143 23.48 -4.11 7.17
C GLY A 143 23.74 -2.85 7.99
N PHE A 144 23.07 -1.75 7.65
CA PHE A 144 23.19 -0.50 8.39
C PHE A 144 21.83 0.02 8.89
N LEU A 145 21.90 0.82 9.96
CA LEU A 145 20.84 1.71 10.43
C LEU A 145 21.38 3.14 10.41
N TYR A 146 20.79 4.01 9.58
CA TYR A 146 21.03 5.44 9.55
C TYR A 146 19.96 6.16 10.36
N SER A 147 20.37 7.02 11.30
CA SER A 147 19.48 7.84 12.11
C SER A 147 20.16 9.16 12.46
N GLN A 148 19.53 10.29 12.15
CA GLN A 148 19.99 11.64 12.49
C GLN A 148 21.47 11.91 12.10
N GLY A 149 21.86 11.56 10.88
CA GLY A 149 23.24 11.73 10.38
C GLY A 149 24.25 10.69 10.86
N THR A 150 23.86 9.77 11.75
CA THR A 150 24.73 8.71 12.28
C THR A 150 24.43 7.39 11.58
N VAL A 151 25.48 6.71 11.11
CA VAL A 151 25.41 5.34 10.57
C VAL A 151 25.86 4.36 11.66
N THR A 152 25.00 3.37 11.96
CA THR A 152 25.30 2.23 12.82
C THR A 152 25.40 0.97 11.96
N ASP A 153 26.51 0.24 12.08
CA ASP A 153 26.66 -1.11 11.55
C ASP A 153 25.88 -2.09 12.46
N LEU A 154 25.03 -2.94 11.87
CA LEU A 154 24.18 -3.87 12.61
C LEU A 154 24.92 -5.14 13.08
N GLY A 155 26.15 -5.37 12.64
CA GLY A 155 26.88 -6.62 12.88
C GLY A 155 26.48 -7.72 11.89
N THR A 156 26.66 -8.98 12.29
CA THR A 156 26.21 -10.19 11.58
C THR A 156 25.84 -11.28 12.60
N LEU A 157 25.17 -12.36 12.20
CA LEU A 157 24.93 -13.56 13.02
C LEU A 157 26.17 -14.48 13.18
N GLY A 158 27.37 -14.03 12.80
CA GLY A 158 28.61 -14.80 12.87
C GLY A 158 29.29 -15.03 11.51
N GLY A 159 28.53 -14.92 10.42
CA GLY A 159 29.05 -14.96 9.05
C GLY A 159 29.52 -13.60 8.53
N ALA A 160 29.76 -13.50 7.22
CA ALA A 160 30.34 -12.33 6.57
C ALA A 160 29.31 -11.30 6.05
N SER A 161 28.04 -11.68 5.91
CA SER A 161 27.03 -10.91 5.16
C SER A 161 25.82 -10.55 6.02
N THR A 162 25.30 -9.33 5.84
CA THR A 162 24.00 -8.92 6.37
C THR A 162 23.28 -7.96 5.41
N TYR A 163 22.00 -8.22 5.20
CA TYR A 163 21.07 -7.39 4.45
C TYR A 163 19.96 -6.95 5.39
N ALA A 164 19.78 -5.64 5.58
CA ALA A 164 18.67 -5.09 6.35
C ALA A 164 17.55 -4.69 5.39
N ASN A 165 16.39 -5.31 5.53
CA ASN A 165 15.30 -5.24 4.55
C ASN A 165 14.13 -4.36 5.05
N GLY A 166 13.77 -4.44 6.33
CA GLY A 166 12.64 -3.71 6.92
C GLY A 166 12.94 -3.07 8.28
N ILE A 167 12.22 -2.02 8.64
CA ILE A 167 12.29 -1.32 9.94
C ILE A 167 10.89 -0.82 10.34
N ASN A 168 10.54 -0.93 11.62
CA ASN A 168 9.30 -0.38 12.18
C ASN A 168 9.52 0.85 13.07
N HIS A 169 8.45 1.43 13.63
CA HIS A 169 8.53 2.61 14.50
C HIS A 169 9.19 2.37 15.87
N ALA A 170 9.34 1.11 16.29
CA ALA A 170 10.10 0.73 17.49
C ALA A 170 11.62 0.59 17.23
N ALA A 171 12.09 0.96 16.02
CA ALA A 171 13.45 0.76 15.53
C ALA A 171 13.93 -0.71 15.58
N GLN A 172 13.00 -1.66 15.50
CA GLN A 172 13.32 -3.06 15.23
C GLN A 172 13.64 -3.19 13.75
N VAL A 173 14.77 -3.81 13.43
CA VAL A 173 15.25 -4.00 12.06
C VAL A 173 15.21 -5.48 11.72
N VAL A 174 14.71 -5.83 10.54
CA VAL A 174 14.67 -7.22 10.04
C VAL A 174 15.39 -7.36 8.72
N GLY A 175 15.80 -8.59 8.41
CA GLY A 175 16.45 -8.92 7.16
C GLY A 175 17.06 -10.31 7.20
N THR A 176 18.17 -10.49 6.48
CA THR A 176 18.90 -11.76 6.38
C THR A 176 20.36 -11.56 6.73
N SER A 177 20.93 -12.45 7.56
CA SER A 177 22.36 -12.50 7.84
C SER A 177 22.88 -13.92 7.65
N ASP A 178 24.10 -14.05 7.12
CA ASP A 178 24.79 -15.33 7.14
C ASP A 178 25.28 -15.61 8.58
N PRO A 179 25.04 -16.81 9.15
CA PRO A 179 25.59 -17.21 10.45
C PRO A 179 27.01 -17.79 10.34
N GLY A 180 27.50 -18.09 9.12
CA GLY A 180 28.86 -18.57 8.83
C GLY A 180 28.94 -20.06 8.51
N ASP A 181 27.94 -20.85 8.88
CA ASP A 181 27.83 -22.30 8.63
C ASP A 181 26.55 -22.70 7.86
N ALA A 182 25.55 -21.84 7.78
CA ALA A 182 24.33 -22.02 7.00
C ALA A 182 24.15 -20.97 5.89
N VAL A 183 23.25 -21.26 4.95
CA VAL A 183 22.77 -20.31 3.95
C VAL A 183 21.79 -19.35 4.64
N GLY A 184 22.05 -18.03 4.59
CA GLY A 184 21.15 -16.92 4.99
C GLY A 184 20.05 -17.19 6.02
N THR A 185 20.19 -16.66 7.23
CA THR A 185 19.19 -16.75 8.31
C THR A 185 18.48 -15.41 8.53
N ALA A 186 17.16 -15.43 8.60
CA ALA A 186 16.35 -14.26 8.92
C ALA A 186 16.65 -13.76 10.34
N PHE A 187 16.62 -12.45 10.58
CA PHE A 187 16.87 -11.88 11.91
C PHE A 187 15.89 -10.78 12.32
N ILE A 188 15.82 -10.54 13.63
CA ILE A 188 15.35 -9.29 14.24
C ILE A 188 16.52 -8.69 15.01
N TYR A 189 16.83 -7.41 14.75
CA TYR A 189 17.80 -6.62 15.49
C TYR A 189 17.05 -5.60 16.34
N GLN A 190 17.31 -5.60 17.65
CA GLN A 190 16.73 -4.65 18.60
C GLN A 190 17.69 -4.43 19.78
N HIS A 191 17.71 -3.21 20.33
CA HIS A 191 18.53 -2.85 21.50
C HIS A 191 20.02 -3.24 21.39
N GLY A 192 20.59 -3.15 20.18
CA GLY A 192 22.00 -3.50 19.92
C GLY A 192 22.29 -4.98 19.70
N SER A 193 21.27 -5.86 19.74
CA SER A 193 21.43 -7.31 19.61
C SER A 193 20.67 -7.86 18.39
N MET A 194 21.31 -8.76 17.65
CA MET A 194 20.70 -9.49 16.53
C MET A 194 20.26 -10.89 16.99
N VAL A 195 19.02 -11.27 16.72
CA VAL A 195 18.44 -12.57 17.09
C VAL A 195 17.89 -13.24 15.84
N ALA A 196 18.23 -14.52 15.63
CA ALA A 196 17.75 -15.30 14.51
C ALA A 196 16.25 -15.63 14.62
N ILE A 197 15.52 -15.51 13.50
CA ILE A 197 14.17 -16.04 13.32
C ILE A 197 14.29 -17.47 12.80
N PRO A 198 13.64 -18.47 13.41
CA PRO A 198 13.66 -19.84 12.91
C PRO A 198 13.19 -19.92 11.45
N ALA A 199 13.80 -20.76 10.62
CA ALA A 199 13.41 -20.88 9.21
C ALA A 199 12.10 -21.65 8.98
N GLY A 200 11.71 -22.51 9.95
CA GLY A 200 10.46 -23.27 9.94
C GLY A 200 10.41 -24.41 8.91
N ASN A 201 9.55 -25.41 9.17
CA ASN A 201 9.15 -26.45 8.21
C ASN A 201 10.30 -27.19 7.46
N GLY A 202 11.45 -27.40 8.09
CA GLY A 202 12.62 -28.05 7.46
C GLY A 202 13.36 -27.19 6.43
N SER A 203 13.08 -25.88 6.38
CA SER A 203 13.83 -24.90 5.60
C SER A 203 15.30 -24.86 6.04
N THR A 204 16.20 -24.77 5.07
CA THR A 204 17.65 -24.66 5.27
C THR A 204 18.14 -23.21 5.30
N SER A 205 17.31 -22.26 4.85
CA SER A 205 17.55 -20.82 4.95
C SER A 205 16.24 -20.05 5.18
N SER A 206 16.35 -18.82 5.67
CA SER A 206 15.21 -17.90 5.83
C SER A 206 15.59 -16.45 5.55
N GLU A 207 14.60 -15.69 5.11
CA GLU A 207 14.72 -14.26 4.88
C GLU A 207 13.48 -13.55 5.44
N ALA A 208 13.70 -12.48 6.19
CA ALA A 208 12.66 -11.52 6.57
C ALA A 208 12.64 -10.36 5.56
N SER A 209 11.47 -10.06 5.02
CA SER A 209 11.27 -8.99 4.05
C SER A 209 10.85 -7.68 4.74
N ALA A 210 9.88 -7.76 5.64
CA ALA A 210 9.26 -6.60 6.29
C ALA A 210 8.77 -6.93 7.71
N ILE A 211 8.52 -5.88 8.49
CA ILE A 211 8.09 -5.91 9.89
C ILE A 211 7.09 -4.78 10.14
N ASN A 212 5.97 -5.07 10.81
CA ASN A 212 4.98 -4.05 11.20
C ASN A 212 5.28 -3.46 12.60
N ASP A 213 4.51 -2.47 13.05
CA ASP A 213 4.73 -1.79 14.35
C ASP A 213 4.35 -2.63 15.57
N HIS A 214 3.64 -3.74 15.36
CA HIS A 214 3.42 -4.75 16.39
C HIS A 214 4.60 -5.74 16.51
N GLY A 215 5.59 -5.67 15.62
CA GLY A 215 6.76 -6.54 15.60
C GLY A 215 6.54 -7.86 14.86
N ALA A 216 5.40 -8.03 14.17
CA ALA A 216 5.15 -9.18 13.32
C ALA A 216 5.94 -9.05 12.01
N VAL A 217 6.64 -10.12 11.64
CA VAL A 217 7.59 -10.16 10.52
C VAL A 217 7.06 -11.05 9.42
N THR A 218 7.12 -10.62 8.15
CA THR A 218 6.86 -11.49 7.00
C THR A 218 8.11 -11.75 6.18
N GLY A 219 8.11 -12.85 5.42
CA GLY A 219 9.26 -13.27 4.63
C GLY A 219 9.08 -14.62 3.95
N ARG A 220 10.20 -15.35 3.79
CA ARG A 220 10.26 -16.68 3.18
C ARG A 220 11.20 -17.62 3.92
N GLY A 221 10.77 -18.86 4.12
CA GLY A 221 11.64 -20.01 4.39
C GLY A 221 11.96 -20.71 3.08
N SER A 222 13.19 -21.20 2.89
CA SER A 222 13.62 -21.88 1.68
C SER A 222 14.15 -23.29 1.97
N THR A 223 13.81 -24.24 1.11
CA THR A 223 14.51 -25.53 0.96
C THR A 223 15.24 -25.55 -0.39
N GLU A 224 15.93 -26.64 -0.72
CA GLU A 224 16.52 -26.84 -2.06
C GLU A 224 15.49 -26.76 -3.21
N THR A 225 14.20 -26.96 -2.94
CA THR A 225 13.15 -27.13 -3.95
C THR A 225 11.91 -26.24 -3.76
N SER A 226 11.82 -25.48 -2.66
CA SER A 226 10.61 -24.75 -2.30
C SER A 226 10.92 -23.42 -1.61
N LEU A 227 10.06 -22.42 -1.87
CA LEU A 227 9.98 -21.17 -1.12
C LEU A 227 8.61 -21.12 -0.45
N THR A 228 8.58 -20.92 0.88
CA THR A 228 7.34 -20.90 1.65
C THR A 228 7.17 -19.56 2.35
N PRO A 229 6.09 -18.80 2.08
CA PRO A 229 5.84 -17.53 2.76
C PRO A 229 5.44 -17.77 4.22
N PHE A 230 5.90 -16.91 5.12
CA PHE A 230 5.58 -16.98 6.55
C PHE A 230 5.17 -15.62 7.14
N VAL A 231 4.51 -15.69 8.30
CA VAL A 231 4.50 -14.61 9.31
C VAL A 231 5.09 -15.17 10.61
N TYR A 232 6.03 -14.44 11.20
CA TYR A 232 6.59 -14.71 12.52
C TYR A 232 6.11 -13.61 13.46
N ASP A 233 5.34 -13.98 14.48
CA ASP A 233 4.78 -13.06 15.46
C ASP A 233 4.85 -13.69 16.85
N ASN A 234 5.19 -12.88 17.87
CA ASN A 234 5.23 -13.30 19.27
C ASN A 234 5.95 -14.65 19.55
N GLY A 235 7.02 -14.95 18.79
CA GLY A 235 7.79 -16.20 18.90
C GLY A 235 7.26 -17.38 18.07
N ILE A 236 6.13 -17.20 17.38
CA ILE A 236 5.43 -18.25 16.62
C ILE A 236 5.61 -18.01 15.12
N LEU A 237 6.22 -18.97 14.42
CA LEU A 237 6.29 -18.97 12.96
C LEU A 237 5.06 -19.69 12.37
N THR A 238 4.31 -18.96 11.55
CA THR A 238 3.12 -19.42 10.83
C THR A 238 3.39 -19.43 9.32
N ILE A 239 3.36 -20.61 8.70
CA ILE A 239 3.42 -20.75 7.23
C ILE A 239 2.06 -20.36 6.64
N LEU A 240 2.06 -19.46 5.65
CA LEU A 240 0.84 -18.97 5.02
C LEU A 240 0.28 -20.01 4.03
N ARG A 241 -1.04 -20.16 4.00
CA ARG A 241 -1.75 -21.20 3.22
C ARG A 241 -2.90 -20.61 2.42
N ASP A 242 -3.21 -21.25 1.29
CA ASP A 242 -4.41 -20.94 0.51
C ASP A 242 -5.69 -21.53 1.14
N ALA A 243 -6.84 -21.28 0.50
CA ALA A 243 -8.15 -21.74 0.98
C ALA A 243 -8.31 -23.27 0.95
N GLN A 244 -7.39 -23.99 0.29
CA GLN A 244 -7.32 -25.44 0.20
C GLN A 244 -6.28 -26.02 1.18
N GLY A 245 -5.73 -25.17 2.06
CA GLY A 245 -4.70 -25.53 3.05
C GLY A 245 -3.32 -25.81 2.46
N GLN A 246 -3.12 -25.58 1.15
CA GLN A 246 -1.84 -25.78 0.50
C GLN A 246 -0.91 -24.60 0.77
N VAL A 247 0.39 -24.84 0.75
CA VAL A 247 1.39 -23.76 0.84
C VAL A 247 1.71 -23.31 -0.58
N PRO A 248 1.35 -22.09 -0.99
CA PRO A 248 1.72 -21.58 -2.31
C PRO A 248 3.22 -21.27 -2.34
N LEU A 249 3.88 -21.52 -3.47
CA LEU A 249 5.33 -21.36 -3.60
C LEU A 249 5.69 -19.89 -3.79
N GLY A 250 6.24 -19.23 -2.78
CA GLY A 250 6.36 -17.77 -2.80
C GLY A 250 7.00 -17.15 -1.55
N ALA A 251 6.82 -15.85 -1.41
CA ALA A 251 7.39 -15.03 -0.33
C ALA A 251 6.43 -13.89 0.03
N GLY A 252 6.33 -13.57 1.33
CA GLY A 252 5.81 -12.27 1.77
C GLY A 252 6.83 -11.18 1.46
N ALA A 253 6.36 -10.04 0.93
CA ALA A 253 7.16 -8.86 0.65
C ALA A 253 6.95 -7.78 1.71
N ASP A 254 5.70 -7.54 2.10
CA ASP A 254 5.33 -6.45 3.02
C ASP A 254 4.14 -6.85 3.91
N ILE A 255 4.03 -6.25 5.10
CA ILE A 255 3.03 -6.55 6.14
C ILE A 255 2.55 -5.28 6.86
N ASN A 256 1.24 -5.06 6.91
CA ASN A 256 0.64 -3.93 7.62
C ASN A 256 0.30 -4.27 9.09
N ASN A 257 -0.13 -3.29 9.89
CA ASN A 257 -0.45 -3.49 11.30
C ASN A 257 -1.70 -4.35 11.55
N ALA A 258 -2.61 -4.46 10.57
CA ALA A 258 -3.69 -5.45 10.60
C ALA A 258 -3.21 -6.90 10.37
N GLY A 259 -1.92 -7.13 10.10
CA GLY A 259 -1.35 -8.45 9.82
C GLY A 259 -1.64 -8.97 8.41
N VAL A 260 -2.10 -8.10 7.51
CA VAL A 260 -2.30 -8.41 6.10
C VAL A 260 -0.94 -8.41 5.42
N VAL A 261 -0.64 -9.43 4.63
CA VAL A 261 0.63 -9.57 3.91
C VAL A 261 0.40 -9.51 2.41
N THR A 262 1.23 -8.76 1.68
CA THR A 262 1.37 -8.90 0.22
C THR A 262 2.70 -9.55 -0.15
N GLY A 263 2.81 -9.96 -1.41
CA GLY A 263 4.01 -10.59 -1.97
C GLY A 263 3.73 -11.22 -3.33
N SER A 264 4.49 -12.26 -3.67
CA SER A 264 4.24 -13.09 -4.86
C SER A 264 4.29 -14.57 -4.54
N ALA A 265 3.41 -15.34 -5.19
CA ALA A 265 3.37 -16.79 -5.07
C ALA A 265 2.79 -17.50 -6.30
N ARG A 266 3.22 -18.74 -6.50
CA ARG A 266 2.67 -19.69 -7.46
C ARG A 266 1.80 -20.71 -6.72
N PHE A 267 0.51 -20.69 -7.01
CA PHE A 267 -0.50 -21.56 -6.39
C PHE A 267 -0.51 -22.97 -6.99
N ALA A 268 -1.05 -23.94 -6.26
CA ALA A 268 -1.13 -25.33 -6.72
C ALA A 268 -1.87 -25.44 -8.06
N GLY A 269 -1.32 -26.20 -9.01
CA GLY A 269 -1.86 -26.34 -10.37
C GLY A 269 -1.65 -25.14 -11.30
N SER A 270 -1.09 -24.02 -10.83
CA SER A 270 -0.75 -22.86 -11.65
C SER A 270 0.70 -22.92 -12.15
N THR A 271 0.92 -22.55 -13.42
CA THR A 271 2.26 -22.21 -13.94
C THR A 271 2.59 -20.72 -13.78
N ARG A 272 1.60 -19.88 -13.45
CA ARG A 272 1.72 -18.43 -13.24
C ARG A 272 2.08 -18.10 -11.80
N THR A 273 2.92 -17.08 -11.63
CA THR A 273 3.17 -16.43 -10.33
C THR A 273 2.29 -15.20 -10.24
N SER A 274 1.51 -15.06 -9.18
CA SER A 274 0.65 -13.91 -8.96
C SER A 274 1.08 -13.15 -7.71
N ALA A 275 0.85 -11.84 -7.72
CA ALA A 275 0.71 -11.05 -6.52
C ALA A 275 -0.41 -11.64 -5.63
N PHE A 276 -0.25 -11.59 -4.32
CA PHE A 276 -1.25 -12.11 -3.38
C PHE A 276 -1.58 -11.11 -2.26
N LEU A 277 -2.71 -11.37 -1.60
CA LEU A 277 -3.02 -10.90 -0.26
C LEU A 277 -3.25 -12.10 0.66
N TYR A 278 -2.55 -12.14 1.79
CA TYR A 278 -2.89 -13.00 2.92
C TYR A 278 -3.74 -12.18 3.88
N GLU A 279 -5.00 -12.58 4.02
CA GLU A 279 -5.97 -11.88 4.83
C GLU A 279 -6.98 -12.90 5.39
N ASN A 280 -7.38 -12.71 6.65
CA ASN A 280 -8.31 -13.61 7.34
C ASN A 280 -7.83 -15.08 7.34
N GLY A 281 -6.51 -15.29 7.53
CA GLY A 281 -5.88 -16.62 7.59
C GLY A 281 -5.63 -17.29 6.24
N VAL A 282 -5.89 -16.63 5.11
CA VAL A 282 -5.89 -17.24 3.78
C VAL A 282 -5.14 -16.40 2.75
N VAL A 283 -4.19 -17.02 2.04
CA VAL A 283 -3.51 -16.45 0.86
C VAL A 283 -4.45 -16.52 -0.35
N ARG A 284 -4.68 -15.39 -1.02
CA ARG A 284 -5.46 -15.27 -2.26
C ARG A 284 -4.67 -14.52 -3.32
N SER A 285 -4.64 -15.03 -4.55
CA SER A 285 -4.11 -14.30 -5.72
C SER A 285 -4.96 -13.05 -5.99
N ILE A 286 -4.32 -11.89 -6.13
CA ILE A 286 -4.98 -10.64 -6.59
C ILE A 286 -4.88 -10.43 -8.12
N GLY A 287 -4.28 -11.39 -8.84
CA GLY A 287 -4.25 -11.43 -10.31
C GLY A 287 -3.04 -10.70 -10.90
N SER A 288 -3.15 -10.35 -12.18
CA SER A 288 -2.14 -9.65 -12.99
C SER A 288 -2.84 -8.71 -13.98
N LEU A 289 -2.09 -7.84 -14.64
CA LEU A 289 -2.57 -6.99 -15.75
C LEU A 289 -2.77 -7.79 -17.06
N GLY A 290 -3.25 -9.04 -16.97
CA GLY A 290 -3.49 -9.96 -18.08
C GLY A 290 -2.33 -10.92 -18.40
N GLY A 291 -1.10 -10.62 -17.96
CA GLY A 291 0.07 -11.48 -18.19
C GLY A 291 0.19 -12.67 -17.22
N ASN A 292 1.34 -13.36 -17.29
CA ASN A 292 1.62 -14.57 -16.52
C ASN A 292 2.39 -14.33 -15.21
N TRP A 293 2.77 -13.09 -14.92
CA TRP A 293 3.50 -12.69 -13.71
C TRP A 293 2.96 -11.40 -13.08
N SER A 294 2.94 -11.36 -11.76
CA SER A 294 2.83 -10.15 -10.93
C SER A 294 3.46 -10.38 -9.56
N SER A 295 3.85 -9.29 -8.89
CA SER A 295 4.31 -9.30 -7.50
C SER A 295 3.86 -8.04 -6.78
N GLY A 296 3.19 -8.20 -5.63
CA GLY A 296 3.02 -7.12 -4.68
C GLY A 296 4.38 -6.80 -4.04
N ALA A 297 4.71 -5.52 -3.96
CA ALA A 297 5.94 -5.01 -3.37
C ALA A 297 5.68 -4.39 -2.00
N SER A 298 4.57 -3.66 -1.84
CA SER A 298 4.19 -3.00 -0.60
C SER A 298 2.68 -2.84 -0.47
N LEU A 299 2.17 -2.73 0.76
CA LEU A 299 0.78 -2.40 1.06
C LEU A 299 0.63 -1.41 2.21
N ASN A 300 -0.45 -0.64 2.21
CA ASN A 300 -0.80 0.29 3.30
C ASN A 300 -1.85 -0.31 4.27
N GLU A 301 -2.22 0.43 5.32
CA GLU A 301 -3.21 0.00 6.33
C GLU A 301 -4.63 -0.15 5.79
N ARG A 302 -4.92 0.37 4.58
CA ARG A 302 -6.19 0.12 3.88
C ARG A 302 -6.17 -1.18 3.06
N GLY A 303 -5.04 -1.89 3.01
CA GLY A 303 -4.84 -3.07 2.16
C GLY A 303 -4.72 -2.73 0.67
N GLU A 304 -4.42 -1.47 0.34
CA GLU A 304 -4.09 -1.09 -1.04
C GLU A 304 -2.67 -1.55 -1.35
N VAL A 305 -2.49 -2.28 -2.45
CA VAL A 305 -1.21 -2.92 -2.82
C VAL A 305 -0.62 -2.24 -4.04
N VAL A 306 0.69 -2.02 -4.03
CA VAL A 306 1.46 -1.61 -5.21
C VAL A 306 2.50 -2.66 -5.57
N GLY A 307 2.93 -2.67 -6.83
CA GLY A 307 3.90 -3.64 -7.31
C GLY A 307 4.16 -3.55 -8.80
N ALA A 308 4.59 -4.66 -9.39
CA ALA A 308 4.82 -4.79 -10.83
C ALA A 308 4.06 -5.99 -11.42
N SER A 309 3.67 -5.91 -12.70
CA SER A 309 2.99 -6.97 -13.41
C SER A 309 3.35 -6.99 -14.90
N THR A 310 3.26 -8.18 -15.51
CA THR A 310 3.29 -8.33 -16.97
C THR A 310 1.90 -8.08 -17.58
N LEU A 311 1.87 -7.44 -18.75
CA LEU A 311 0.69 -7.39 -19.62
C LEU A 311 0.49 -8.70 -20.41
N ALA A 312 -0.66 -8.84 -21.06
CA ALA A 312 -0.99 -10.00 -21.90
C ALA A 312 -0.09 -10.15 -23.14
N ASP A 313 0.54 -9.08 -23.62
CA ASP A 313 1.53 -9.08 -24.71
C ASP A 313 2.96 -9.44 -24.24
N GLY A 314 3.17 -9.60 -22.93
CA GLY A 314 4.47 -9.86 -22.33
C GLY A 314 5.29 -8.63 -21.94
N SER A 315 4.77 -7.40 -22.11
CA SER A 315 5.41 -6.18 -21.62
C SER A 315 5.71 -6.28 -20.11
N ILE A 316 6.89 -5.79 -19.71
CA ILE A 316 7.40 -5.85 -18.33
C ILE A 316 7.43 -4.51 -17.60
N HIS A 317 7.27 -3.38 -18.29
CA HIS A 317 7.33 -2.04 -17.70
C HIS A 317 5.95 -1.57 -17.24
N ASN A 318 5.34 -2.27 -16.28
CA ASN A 318 4.00 -1.96 -15.80
C ASN A 318 3.92 -2.07 -14.27
N ALA A 319 4.06 -0.93 -13.61
CA ALA A 319 3.69 -0.76 -12.22
C ALA A 319 2.15 -0.90 -12.06
N PHE A 320 1.67 -1.51 -10.98
CA PHE A 320 0.24 -1.62 -10.70
C PHE A 320 -0.14 -1.01 -9.35
N PHE A 321 -1.41 -0.63 -9.26
CA PHE A 321 -2.12 -0.36 -8.00
C PHE A 321 -3.31 -1.31 -7.88
N TYR A 322 -3.57 -1.84 -6.69
CA TYR A 322 -4.71 -2.71 -6.40
C TYR A 322 -5.46 -2.21 -5.17
N SER A 323 -6.79 -2.20 -5.26
CA SER A 323 -7.67 -2.11 -4.09
C SER A 323 -8.80 -3.14 -4.23
N HIS A 324 -9.43 -3.49 -3.11
CA HIS A 324 -10.64 -4.32 -3.12
C HIS A 324 -11.81 -3.69 -3.90
N ALA A 325 -11.84 -2.36 -4.04
CA ALA A 325 -12.91 -1.63 -4.75
C ALA A 325 -12.71 -1.61 -6.27
N THR A 326 -11.46 -1.52 -6.74
CA THR A 326 -11.11 -1.34 -8.16
C THR A 326 -10.58 -2.61 -8.83
N GLY A 327 -10.09 -3.57 -8.06
CA GLY A 327 -9.16 -4.58 -8.58
C GLY A 327 -7.82 -3.96 -8.96
N MET A 328 -7.06 -4.68 -9.80
CA MET A 328 -5.72 -4.26 -10.25
C MET A 328 -5.83 -3.30 -11.45
N LEU A 329 -5.18 -2.14 -11.33
CA LEU A 329 -5.08 -1.09 -12.35
C LEU A 329 -3.61 -0.90 -12.74
N ASN A 330 -3.35 -0.63 -14.02
CA ASN A 330 -2.01 -0.25 -14.51
C ASN A 330 -1.77 1.22 -14.15
N LEU A 331 -0.69 1.52 -13.41
CA LEU A 331 -0.39 2.90 -13.01
C LEU A 331 -0.05 3.81 -14.21
N ASN A 332 0.39 3.23 -15.34
CA ASN A 332 0.61 3.98 -16.58
C ASN A 332 -0.69 4.55 -17.18
N ASP A 333 -1.85 3.93 -16.91
CA ASP A 333 -3.15 4.41 -17.37
C ASP A 333 -3.72 5.52 -16.46
N LEU A 334 -3.07 5.78 -15.32
CA LEU A 334 -3.50 6.72 -14.28
C LEU A 334 -2.64 8.00 -14.22
N ILE A 335 -1.71 8.18 -15.17
CA ILE A 335 -0.86 9.36 -15.33
C ILE A 335 -1.10 10.03 -16.69
N ASP A 336 -0.59 11.25 -16.87
CA ASP A 336 -0.61 11.89 -18.19
C ASP A 336 0.28 11.12 -19.18
N ALA A 337 -0.29 10.63 -20.28
CA ALA A 337 0.44 9.97 -21.36
C ALA A 337 1.48 10.88 -22.04
N GLY A 338 1.32 12.21 -21.94
CA GLY A 338 2.30 13.21 -22.37
C GLY A 338 3.45 13.44 -21.39
N SER A 339 3.44 12.82 -20.21
CA SER A 339 4.46 13.05 -19.16
C SER A 339 5.87 12.57 -19.48
N GLY A 340 6.04 11.75 -20.52
CA GLY A 340 7.32 11.12 -20.88
C GLY A 340 7.75 9.97 -19.96
N TRP A 341 6.89 9.54 -19.05
CA TRP A 341 7.14 8.42 -18.14
C TRP A 341 6.52 7.10 -18.62
N VAL A 342 7.25 6.00 -18.40
CA VAL A 342 6.73 4.62 -18.40
C VAL A 342 7.13 3.97 -17.07
N LEU A 343 6.16 3.83 -16.17
CA LEU A 343 6.33 3.31 -14.81
C LEU A 343 6.56 1.81 -14.85
N SER A 344 7.75 1.36 -14.45
CA SER A 344 8.16 -0.04 -14.58
C SER A 344 7.77 -0.87 -13.38
N ASP A 345 8.00 -0.33 -12.20
CA ASP A 345 7.70 -0.92 -10.90
C ASP A 345 7.20 0.16 -9.94
N ALA A 346 6.38 -0.24 -8.98
CA ALA A 346 6.09 0.53 -7.77
C ALA A 346 6.61 -0.28 -6.58
N THR A 347 7.45 0.33 -5.75
CA THR A 347 8.17 -0.34 -4.65
C THR A 347 7.53 -0.11 -3.29
N SER A 348 6.91 1.04 -3.07
CA SER A 348 6.33 1.40 -1.76
C SER A 348 5.17 2.38 -1.90
N ILE A 349 4.19 2.25 -1.02
CA ILE A 349 3.01 3.13 -0.88
C ILE A 349 2.89 3.58 0.58
N ASN A 350 2.52 4.84 0.83
CA ASN A 350 2.27 5.37 2.18
C ASN A 350 0.76 5.57 2.47
N GLU A 351 0.41 5.98 3.69
CA GLU A 351 -0.99 6.18 4.07
C GLU A 351 -1.69 7.30 3.30
N ALA A 352 -0.95 8.29 2.80
CA ALA A 352 -1.49 9.34 1.92
C ALA A 352 -1.80 8.82 0.49
N GLY A 353 -1.52 7.55 0.19
CA GLY A 353 -1.65 6.98 -1.15
C GLY A 353 -0.58 7.45 -2.13
N GLN A 354 0.51 8.04 -1.63
CA GLN A 354 1.67 8.36 -2.47
C GLN A 354 2.45 7.09 -2.76
N ILE A 355 2.92 6.95 -3.99
CA ILE A 355 3.57 5.73 -4.49
C ILE A 355 4.95 6.09 -5.04
N VAL A 356 5.97 5.30 -4.71
CA VAL A 356 7.32 5.45 -5.28
C VAL A 356 7.74 4.20 -6.02
N GLY A 357 8.72 4.33 -6.91
CA GLY A 357 9.28 3.22 -7.67
C GLY A 357 10.30 3.68 -8.69
N SER A 358 10.54 2.85 -9.71
CA SER A 358 11.39 3.18 -10.84
C SER A 358 10.65 3.06 -12.18
N GLY A 359 11.02 3.93 -13.13
CA GLY A 359 10.42 3.98 -14.45
C GLY A 359 11.36 4.61 -15.47
N LEU A 360 11.03 4.47 -16.75
CA LEU A 360 11.73 5.13 -17.83
C LEU A 360 11.17 6.54 -18.02
N TYR A 361 11.98 7.57 -17.77
CA TYR A 361 11.68 8.95 -18.14
C TYR A 361 12.44 9.29 -19.41
N ASN A 362 11.72 9.52 -20.51
CA ASN A 362 12.29 9.71 -21.85
C ASN A 362 13.32 8.63 -22.24
N GLY A 363 13.06 7.38 -21.84
CA GLY A 363 13.92 6.22 -22.11
C GLY A 363 15.05 5.97 -21.11
N VAL A 364 15.23 6.81 -20.08
CA VAL A 364 16.28 6.64 -19.05
C VAL A 364 15.63 6.24 -17.72
N GLN A 365 16.18 5.24 -17.03
CA GLN A 365 15.64 4.80 -15.73
C GLN A 365 15.84 5.87 -14.65
N ARG A 366 14.76 6.26 -13.99
CA ARG A 366 14.71 7.27 -12.92
C ARG A 366 13.74 6.86 -11.82
N ALA A 367 14.00 7.34 -10.60
CA ALA A 367 13.09 7.24 -9.48
C ALA A 367 11.97 8.29 -9.59
N TYR A 368 10.75 7.88 -9.27
CA TYR A 368 9.57 8.75 -9.26
C TYR A 368 8.85 8.77 -7.91
N LEU A 369 8.03 9.80 -7.74
CA LEU A 369 6.96 9.90 -6.74
C LEU A 369 5.65 10.21 -7.47
N LEU A 370 4.66 9.34 -7.30
CA LEU A 370 3.27 9.60 -7.65
C LEU A 370 2.55 10.22 -6.45
N SER A 371 1.84 11.32 -6.68
CA SER A 371 0.91 11.88 -5.69
C SER A 371 -0.52 11.84 -6.24
N PRO A 372 -1.51 11.31 -5.48
CA PRO A 372 -2.90 11.31 -5.89
C PRO A 372 -3.39 12.72 -6.22
N VAL A 373 -4.12 12.87 -7.33
CA VAL A 373 -4.83 14.10 -7.68
C VAL A 373 -6.16 14.09 -6.91
N PRO A 374 -6.42 15.07 -6.02
CA PRO A 374 -7.69 15.15 -5.32
C PRO A 374 -8.84 15.32 -6.32
N GLU A 375 -9.93 14.56 -6.15
CA GLU A 375 -11.08 14.67 -7.05
C GLU A 375 -11.59 16.13 -7.14
N PRO A 376 -12.05 16.59 -8.32
CA PRO A 376 -12.65 17.93 -8.46
C PRO A 376 -13.81 18.18 -7.48
N ALA A 377 -14.54 17.15 -7.08
CA ALA A 377 -15.59 17.23 -6.06
C ALA A 377 -15.04 17.53 -4.66
N SER A 378 -13.90 16.92 -4.28
CA SER A 378 -13.21 17.18 -3.02
C SER A 378 -12.67 18.62 -2.96
N LEU A 379 -12.12 19.12 -4.06
CA LEU A 379 -11.72 20.53 -4.18
C LEU A 379 -12.92 21.48 -4.10
N ALA A 380 -14.04 21.14 -4.75
CA ALA A 380 -15.27 21.93 -4.67
C ALA A 380 -15.85 21.96 -3.25
N LEU A 381 -15.86 20.83 -2.54
CA LEU A 381 -16.29 20.73 -1.14
C LEU A 381 -15.38 21.53 -0.20
N ALA A 382 -14.06 21.48 -0.40
CA ALA A 382 -13.10 22.29 0.36
C ALA A 382 -13.35 23.79 0.15
N CYS A 383 -13.56 24.22 -1.10
CA CYS A 383 -13.91 25.61 -1.44
C CYS A 383 -15.24 26.05 -0.81
N VAL A 384 -16.28 25.20 -0.83
CA VAL A 384 -17.57 25.46 -0.17
C VAL A 384 -17.41 25.54 1.35
N GLY A 385 -16.60 24.67 1.97
CA GLY A 385 -16.25 24.72 3.38
C GLY A 385 -15.54 26.02 3.78
N ALA A 386 -14.52 26.41 3.02
CA ALA A 386 -13.79 27.67 3.22
C ALA A 386 -14.71 28.90 3.08
N TRP A 387 -15.61 28.90 2.09
CA TRP A 387 -16.61 29.95 1.91
C TRP A 387 -17.63 30.02 3.06
N MET A 388 -18.09 28.88 3.58
CA MET A 388 -18.96 28.83 4.76
C MET A 388 -18.24 29.32 6.03
N ALA A 389 -16.96 28.98 6.22
CA ALA A 389 -16.16 29.49 7.33
C ALA A 389 -15.97 31.02 7.23
N TRP A 390 -15.66 31.53 6.04
CA TRP A 390 -15.49 32.96 5.77
C TRP A 390 -16.78 33.76 5.96
N THR A 391 -17.94 33.25 5.49
CA THR A 391 -19.24 33.90 5.71
C THR A 391 -19.64 33.92 7.19
N ARG A 392 -19.36 32.85 7.96
CA ARG A 392 -19.51 32.85 9.43
C ARG A 392 -18.59 33.88 10.10
N ALA A 393 -17.32 33.94 9.73
CA ALA A 393 -16.37 34.91 10.26
C ALA A 393 -16.76 36.37 9.95
N ARG A 394 -17.36 36.63 8.78
CA ARG A 394 -17.96 37.94 8.46
C ARG A 394 -19.18 38.26 9.32
N ARG A 395 -20.08 37.31 9.56
CA ARG A 395 -21.27 37.53 10.42
C ARG A 395 -20.92 37.70 11.91
N ALA A 396 -19.82 37.13 12.37
CA ALA A 396 -19.31 37.32 13.73
C ALA A 396 -18.76 38.74 13.98
N LYS A 397 -18.37 39.47 12.91
CA LYS A 397 -18.10 40.90 12.97
C LYS A 397 -19.42 41.67 12.79
N GLY A 398 -20.15 41.82 13.89
CA GLY A 398 -21.39 42.60 13.93
C GLY A 398 -21.19 44.06 13.46
N PRO A 399 -22.27 44.77 13.09
CA PRO A 399 -22.17 46.14 12.63
C PRO A 399 -21.52 47.04 13.68
N ILE A 400 -20.59 47.88 13.26
CA ILE A 400 -20.02 48.94 14.10
C ILE A 400 -21.17 49.87 14.46
N ALA A 401 -21.43 50.04 15.76
CA ALA A 401 -22.47 50.93 16.21
C ALA A 401 -22.10 52.38 15.86
N GLU A 402 -22.92 53.04 15.04
CA GLU A 402 -22.76 54.47 14.80
C GLU A 402 -23.06 55.25 16.09
N PRO A 403 -22.26 56.28 16.42
CA PRO A 403 -22.49 57.08 17.62
C PRO A 403 -23.74 57.93 17.45
N LEU A 404 -24.65 57.84 18.41
CA LEU A 404 -25.86 58.68 18.47
C LEU A 404 -25.46 60.15 18.67
N CYS A 405 -25.77 61.00 17.69
CA CYS A 405 -25.65 62.46 17.87
C CYS A 405 -26.66 62.95 18.93
N PRO A 406 -26.25 63.83 19.86
CA PRO A 406 -27.16 64.41 20.82
C PRO A 406 -28.11 65.42 20.15
N SER A 407 -29.40 65.36 20.51
CA SER A 407 -30.40 66.32 20.09
C SER A 407 -30.19 67.67 20.77
N SER A 408 -30.12 68.75 19.98
CA SER A 408 -30.01 70.13 20.49
C SER A 408 -31.35 70.70 20.95
N GLN A 409 -31.36 71.29 22.14
CA GLN A 409 -32.07 72.54 22.44
C GLN A 409 -31.05 73.55 22.99
#